data_AF-A0A450Z8H1-F1
#
_entry.id   AF-A0A450Z8H1-F1
#
_cell.length_a   1.000
_cell.length_b   1.000
_cell.length_c   1.000
_cell.angle_alpha   90.00
_cell.angle_beta   90.00
_cell.angle_gamma   90.00
#
_symmetry.space_group_name_H-M   'P 1'
#
loop_
_entity.id
_entity.type
_entity.pdbx_description
1 polymer ?
#
loop_
_entity_poly.entity_id
_entity_poly.type
_entity_poly.pdbx_seq_one_letter_code
_entity_poly.pdbx_strand_id
1 'polypeptide(L)'
;MREYTRHYAGGLQSDLSPYLDFHRPCFFPIEVIDAKGRIRKRYPCERMMTPCDKLKSLPEAEQYLKTGVAFEQLGAIAYAISDNDAAHHLNQARAELFMSLLSIILKNPSPDDSFITTSFRLIFELENTDGSSNPGWNSHVLH
;
A
#
# COMPACT_ATOMS: atom_id res chain seq x y z
N MET A 1 11.65 -20.23 -4.13
CA MET A 1 11.18 -18.86 -3.82
C MET A 1 10.42 -18.17 -4.98
N ARG A 2 10.92 -18.17 -6.24
CA ARG A 2 10.28 -17.45 -7.37
C ARG A 2 8.90 -17.97 -7.85
N GLU A 3 8.61 -19.26 -7.68
CA GLU A 3 7.30 -19.82 -8.08
C GLU A 3 6.20 -19.58 -7.04
N TYR A 4 6.59 -19.37 -5.77
CA TYR A 4 5.65 -19.15 -4.68
C TYR A 4 4.95 -17.79 -4.80
N THR A 5 5.67 -16.76 -5.23
CA THR A 5 5.17 -15.38 -5.21
C THR A 5 4.04 -15.12 -6.22
N ARG A 6 3.98 -15.87 -7.33
CA ARG A 6 3.10 -15.56 -8.46
C ARG A 6 1.62 -15.90 -8.20
N HIS A 7 1.33 -16.90 -7.36
CA HIS A 7 -0.04 -17.32 -7.06
C HIS A 7 -0.71 -16.51 -5.94
N TYR A 8 0.07 -15.91 -5.04
CA TYR A 8 -0.46 -15.18 -3.88
C TYR A 8 -0.38 -13.66 -4.02
N ALA A 9 0.52 -13.13 -4.85
CA ALA A 9 0.63 -11.69 -5.08
C ALA A 9 -0.55 -11.09 -5.88
N GLY A 10 -1.34 -11.94 -6.57
CA GLY A 10 -2.43 -11.48 -7.43
C GLY A 10 -3.54 -10.75 -6.68
N GLY A 11 -3.92 -11.23 -5.48
CA GLY A 11 -4.96 -10.59 -4.65
C GLY A 11 -4.51 -9.25 -4.07
N LEU A 12 -3.28 -9.18 -3.54
CA LEU A 12 -2.74 -7.91 -3.04
C LEU A 12 -2.59 -6.88 -4.18
N GLN A 13 -2.24 -7.32 -5.39
CA GLN A 13 -2.06 -6.42 -6.52
C GLN A 13 -3.37 -5.72 -6.94
N SER A 14 -4.52 -6.40 -6.83
CA SER A 14 -5.82 -5.82 -7.12
C SER A 14 -6.25 -4.75 -6.12
N ASP A 15 -5.83 -4.83 -4.86
CA ASP A 15 -6.13 -3.80 -3.85
C ASP A 15 -5.05 -2.70 -3.81
N LEU A 16 -3.79 -3.09 -4.00
CA LEU A 16 -2.64 -2.18 -3.90
C LEU A 16 -2.63 -1.16 -5.04
N SER A 17 -2.81 -1.59 -6.29
CA SER A 17 -2.68 -0.67 -7.43
C SER A 17 -3.73 0.46 -7.38
N PRO A 18 -5.03 0.17 -7.19
CA PRO A 18 -6.05 1.21 -7.02
C PRO A 18 -5.80 2.09 -5.79
N TYR A 19 -5.39 1.52 -4.66
CA TYR A 19 -5.04 2.32 -3.48
C TYR A 19 -3.91 3.30 -3.76
N LEU A 20 -2.83 2.83 -4.38
CA LEU A 20 -1.68 3.67 -4.72
C LEU A 20 -2.07 4.80 -5.67
N ASP A 21 -2.83 4.48 -6.71
CA ASP A 21 -3.13 5.43 -7.78
C ASP A 21 -4.17 6.48 -7.36
N PHE A 22 -5.16 6.09 -6.55
CA PHE A 22 -6.34 6.93 -6.28
C PHE A 22 -6.50 7.39 -4.83
N HIS A 23 -5.84 6.75 -3.86
CA HIS A 23 -6.08 7.04 -2.44
C HIS A 23 -4.81 7.38 -1.65
N ARG A 24 -3.61 7.11 -2.20
CA ARG A 24 -2.36 7.40 -1.51
C ARG A 24 -1.98 8.88 -1.65
N PRO A 25 -1.93 9.66 -0.57
CA PRO A 25 -1.42 11.02 -0.62
C PRO A 25 0.08 11.00 -0.96
N CYS A 26 0.46 11.79 -1.96
CA CYS A 26 1.84 11.93 -2.41
C CYS A 26 2.27 13.40 -2.38
N PHE A 27 3.43 13.68 -1.77
CA PHE A 27 4.00 15.02 -1.73
C PHE A 27 4.84 15.28 -2.98
N PHE A 28 4.40 16.23 -3.80
CA PHE A 28 5.15 16.61 -5.00
C PHE A 28 6.09 17.78 -4.71
N PRO A 29 7.38 17.67 -5.10
CA PRO A 29 8.37 18.68 -4.75
C PRO A 29 8.21 19.99 -5.54
N ILE A 30 8.60 21.08 -4.92
CA ILE A 30 8.92 22.36 -5.57
C ILE A 30 10.42 22.64 -5.46
N GLU A 31 10.95 23.39 -6.41
CA GLU A 31 12.32 23.87 -6.37
C GLU A 31 12.39 25.22 -5.65
N VAL A 32 13.36 25.34 -4.75
CA VAL A 32 13.66 26.57 -4.02
C VAL A 32 15.16 26.81 -4.11
N ILE A 33 15.57 28.04 -4.42
CA ILE A 33 16.98 28.43 -4.44
C ILE A 33 17.38 28.85 -3.03
N ASP A 34 18.44 28.25 -2.49
CA ASP A 34 18.97 28.62 -1.17
C ASP A 34 19.85 29.90 -1.25
N ALA A 35 20.22 30.44 -0.09
CA ALA A 35 21.07 31.64 0.00
C ALA A 35 22.46 31.49 -0.65
N LYS A 36 22.86 30.25 -1.00
CA LYS A 36 24.12 29.94 -1.69
C LYS A 36 23.90 29.64 -3.18
N GLY A 37 22.72 29.92 -3.72
CA GLY A 37 22.38 29.70 -5.13
C GLY A 37 22.11 28.23 -5.49
N ARG A 38 21.95 27.32 -4.53
CA ARG A 38 21.73 25.89 -4.81
C ARG A 38 20.25 25.57 -4.90
N ILE A 39 19.87 24.75 -5.86
CA ILE A 39 18.50 24.22 -5.99
C ILE A 39 18.25 23.20 -4.88
N ARG A 40 17.19 23.41 -4.10
CA ARG A 40 16.69 22.51 -3.06
C ARG A 40 15.26 22.08 -3.41
N LYS A 41 14.92 20.85 -3.05
CA LYS A 41 13.54 20.34 -3.16
C LYS A 41 12.82 20.55 -1.83
N ARG A 42 11.64 21.17 -1.87
CA ARG A 42 10.72 21.30 -0.72
C ARG A 42 9.44 20.56 -1.04
N TYR A 43 8.83 19.93 -0.04
CA TYR A 43 7.64 19.09 -0.16
C TYR A 43 6.48 19.71 0.63
N PRO A 44 5.86 20.79 0.13
CA PRO A 44 4.77 21.47 0.83
C PRO A 44 3.49 20.63 0.85
N CYS A 45 2.72 20.71 1.94
CA CYS A 45 1.44 20.00 2.08
C CYS A 45 0.42 20.44 1.03
N GLU A 46 0.47 21.70 0.58
CA GLU A 46 -0.40 22.25 -0.47
C GLU A 46 -0.16 21.61 -1.85
N ARG A 47 0.95 20.88 -2.02
CA ARG A 47 1.25 20.10 -3.23
C ARG A 47 0.95 18.60 -3.05
N MET A 48 0.28 18.23 -1.97
CA MET A 48 -0.14 16.85 -1.74
C MET A 48 -1.32 16.51 -2.66
N MET A 49 -1.16 15.45 -3.43
CA MET A 49 -2.18 14.95 -4.37
C MET A 49 -2.06 13.42 -4.47
N THR A 50 -3.09 12.76 -4.96
CA THR A 50 -2.97 11.36 -5.39
C THR A 50 -2.14 11.29 -6.69
N PRO A 51 -1.51 10.16 -7.02
CA PRO A 51 -0.83 10.01 -8.31
C PRO A 51 -1.73 10.26 -9.52
N CYS A 52 -2.99 9.82 -9.47
CA CYS A 52 -3.96 10.07 -10.53
C CYS A 52 -4.29 11.58 -10.66
N ASP A 53 -4.51 12.28 -9.54
CA ASP A 53 -4.74 13.74 -9.56
C ASP A 53 -3.51 14.47 -10.10
N LYS A 54 -2.31 13.98 -9.76
CA LYS A 54 -1.09 14.53 -10.33
C LYS A 54 -1.04 14.34 -11.83
N LEU A 55 -1.36 13.16 -12.34
CA LEU A 55 -1.41 12.90 -13.78
C LEU A 55 -2.38 13.84 -14.47
N LYS A 56 -3.61 13.98 -13.93
CA LYS A 56 -4.63 14.93 -14.42
C LYS A 56 -4.14 16.39 -14.46
N SER A 57 -3.25 16.79 -13.55
CA SER A 57 -2.69 18.15 -13.49
C SER A 57 -1.69 18.48 -14.61
N LEU A 58 -1.22 17.49 -15.37
CA LEU A 58 -0.20 17.71 -16.40
C LEU A 58 -0.81 18.26 -17.69
N PRO A 59 -0.07 19.09 -18.46
CA PRO A 59 -0.46 19.45 -19.81
C PRO A 59 -0.61 18.20 -20.68
N GLU A 60 -1.67 18.16 -21.50
CA GLU A 60 -1.93 17.06 -22.44
C GLU A 60 -1.94 15.67 -21.77
N ALA A 61 -2.40 15.58 -20.51
CA ALA A 61 -2.33 14.36 -19.72
C ALA A 61 -3.05 13.16 -20.35
N GLU A 62 -4.09 13.42 -21.16
CA GLU A 62 -4.88 12.39 -21.86
C GLU A 62 -4.03 11.52 -22.77
N GLN A 63 -2.91 12.03 -23.31
CA GLN A 63 -2.03 11.27 -24.20
C GLN A 63 -1.34 10.10 -23.50
N TYR A 64 -1.25 10.13 -22.16
CA TYR A 64 -0.65 9.08 -21.35
C TYR A 64 -1.67 8.02 -20.92
N LEU A 65 -2.97 8.22 -21.22
CA LEU A 65 -3.99 7.23 -20.95
C LEU A 65 -3.92 6.09 -21.98
N LYS A 66 -4.33 4.90 -21.54
CA LYS A 66 -4.52 3.77 -22.46
C LYS A 66 -5.63 4.13 -23.46
N THR A 67 -5.52 3.65 -24.69
CA THR A 67 -6.55 3.85 -25.71
C THR A 67 -7.92 3.42 -25.19
N GLY A 68 -8.92 4.30 -25.29
CA GLY A 68 -10.28 4.06 -24.81
C GLY A 68 -10.51 4.29 -23.32
N VAL A 69 -9.50 4.76 -22.57
CA VAL A 69 -9.63 5.17 -21.17
C VAL A 69 -9.70 6.69 -21.07
N ALA A 70 -10.68 7.20 -20.32
CA ALA A 70 -10.87 8.62 -20.07
C ALA A 70 -10.73 8.96 -18.58
N PHE A 71 -10.41 10.22 -18.26
CA PHE A 71 -10.23 10.65 -16.86
C PHE A 71 -11.51 10.57 -16.03
N GLU A 72 -12.69 10.65 -16.67
CA GLU A 72 -14.00 10.46 -16.06
C GLU A 72 -14.14 9.04 -15.51
N GLN A 73 -13.67 8.03 -16.26
CA GLN A 73 -13.69 6.63 -15.82
C GLN A 73 -12.74 6.44 -14.64
N LEU A 74 -11.55 7.05 -14.68
CA LEU A 74 -10.61 7.02 -13.56
C LEU A 74 -11.17 7.74 -12.33
N GLY A 75 -11.91 8.84 -12.52
CA GLY A 75 -12.63 9.54 -11.47
C GLY A 75 -13.72 8.66 -10.84
N ALA A 76 -14.51 7.96 -11.65
CA ALA A 76 -15.53 7.03 -11.16
C ALA A 76 -14.93 5.92 -10.29
N ILE A 77 -13.74 5.41 -10.66
CA ILE A 77 -13.01 4.44 -9.83
C ILE A 77 -12.55 5.08 -8.51
N ALA A 78 -11.93 6.26 -8.57
CA ALA A 78 -11.42 6.95 -7.38
C ALA A 78 -12.53 7.30 -6.37
N TYR A 79 -13.73 7.64 -6.83
CA TYR A 79 -14.86 7.98 -5.97
C TYR A 79 -15.75 6.79 -5.60
N ALA A 80 -15.44 5.58 -6.06
CA ALA A 80 -16.24 4.40 -5.75
C ALA A 80 -16.18 4.01 -4.26
N ILE A 81 -15.07 4.30 -3.59
CA ILE A 81 -14.84 4.04 -2.16
C ILE A 81 -14.12 5.23 -1.51
N SER A 82 -14.22 5.38 -0.20
CA SER A 82 -13.47 6.42 0.52
C SER A 82 -12.00 6.04 0.71
N ASP A 83 -11.14 7.03 0.97
CA ASP A 83 -9.71 6.79 1.28
C ASP A 83 -9.51 5.84 2.47
N ASN A 84 -10.39 5.95 3.48
CA ASN A 84 -10.36 5.10 4.66
C ASN A 84 -10.76 3.66 4.32
N ASP A 85 -11.79 3.48 3.48
CA ASP A 85 -12.22 2.15 3.04
C ASP A 85 -11.14 1.49 2.18
N ALA A 86 -10.52 2.25 1.27
CA ALA A 86 -9.42 1.77 0.45
C ALA A 86 -8.22 1.32 1.31
N ALA A 87 -7.87 2.10 2.34
CA ALA A 87 -6.84 1.72 3.31
C ALA A 87 -7.23 0.46 4.10
N HIS A 88 -8.51 0.33 4.48
CA HIS A 88 -9.01 -0.84 5.19
C HIS A 88 -8.92 -2.11 4.33
N HIS A 89 -9.41 -2.06 3.09
CA HIS A 89 -9.35 -3.18 2.14
C HIS A 89 -7.89 -3.61 1.88
N LEU A 90 -6.98 -2.65 1.68
CA LEU A 90 -5.56 -2.98 1.48
C LEU A 90 -4.94 -3.66 2.70
N ASN A 91 -5.25 -3.18 3.91
CA ASN A 91 -4.75 -3.78 5.14
C ASN A 91 -5.31 -5.19 5.36
N GLN A 92 -6.58 -5.41 5.04
CA GLN A 92 -7.19 -6.73 5.11
C GLN A 92 -6.53 -7.69 4.12
N ALA A 93 -6.40 -7.31 2.85
CA ALA A 93 -5.76 -8.13 1.83
C ALA A 93 -4.30 -8.46 2.18
N ARG A 94 -3.58 -7.49 2.78
CA ARG A 94 -2.22 -7.71 3.29
C ARG A 94 -2.20 -8.72 4.43
N ALA A 95 -3.12 -8.64 5.39
CA ALA A 95 -3.21 -9.56 6.51
C ALA A 95 -3.52 -10.99 6.04
N GLU A 96 -4.47 -11.13 5.10
CA GLU A 96 -4.82 -12.42 4.50
C GLU A 96 -3.63 -13.05 3.76
N LEU A 97 -2.89 -12.26 2.98
CA LEU A 97 -1.66 -12.72 2.32
C LEU A 97 -0.62 -13.21 3.34
N PHE A 98 -0.43 -12.45 4.41
CA PHE A 98 0.53 -12.79 5.45
C PHE A 98 0.13 -14.09 6.15
N MET A 99 -1.13 -14.22 6.57
CA MET A 99 -1.65 -15.45 7.19
C MET A 99 -1.56 -16.65 6.25
N SER A 100 -1.83 -16.48 4.96
CA SER A 100 -1.67 -17.53 3.96
C SER A 100 -0.21 -18.00 3.88
N LEU A 101 0.73 -17.06 3.78
CA LEU A 101 2.16 -17.35 3.74
C LEU A 101 2.63 -18.04 5.03
N LEU A 102 2.20 -17.57 6.20
CA LEU A 102 2.51 -18.21 7.48
C LEU A 102 2.00 -19.65 7.54
N SER A 103 0.76 -19.88 7.11
CA SER A 103 0.16 -21.22 7.12
C SER A 103 0.95 -22.21 6.27
N ILE A 104 1.55 -21.73 5.18
CA ILE A 104 2.38 -22.51 4.27
C ILE A 104 3.70 -22.87 4.93
N ILE A 105 4.38 -21.87 5.50
CA ILE A 105 5.68 -22.03 6.15
C ILE A 105 5.56 -23.05 7.29
N LEU A 106 4.49 -22.96 8.08
CA LEU A 106 4.24 -23.89 9.19
C LEU A 106 3.87 -25.31 8.73
N LYS A 107 3.26 -25.48 7.55
CA LYS A 107 2.90 -26.80 7.00
C LYS A 107 4.06 -27.52 6.31
N ASN A 108 5.04 -26.78 5.78
CA ASN A 108 6.21 -27.33 5.12
C ASN A 108 7.48 -26.65 5.65
N PRO A 109 7.85 -26.90 6.91
CA PRO A 109 9.03 -26.27 7.51
C PRO A 109 10.29 -26.79 6.82
N SER A 110 11.10 -25.89 6.26
CA SER A 110 12.43 -26.25 5.77
C SER A 110 13.36 -26.49 6.97
N PRO A 111 14.32 -27.44 6.90
CA PRO A 111 15.21 -27.76 8.03
C PRO A 111 16.08 -26.57 8.51
N ASP A 112 16.34 -25.61 7.62
CA ASP A 112 17.10 -24.37 7.85
C ASP A 112 16.25 -23.21 8.36
N ASP A 113 14.92 -23.33 8.35
CA ASP A 113 13.98 -22.25 8.73
C ASP A 113 13.69 -22.19 10.23
N SER A 114 14.47 -22.86 11.09
CA SER A 114 14.18 -22.99 12.54
C SER A 114 13.94 -21.65 13.24
N PHE A 115 14.66 -20.59 12.82
CA PHE A 115 14.49 -19.23 13.33
C PHE A 115 13.16 -18.61 12.87
N ILE A 116 12.84 -18.73 11.59
CA ILE A 116 11.62 -18.19 10.98
C ILE A 116 10.39 -18.90 11.59
N THR A 117 10.41 -20.22 11.68
CA THR A 117 9.32 -21.00 12.27
C THR A 117 9.13 -20.71 13.76
N THR A 118 10.22 -20.47 14.51
CA THR A 118 10.14 -20.17 15.95
C THR A 118 9.61 -18.76 16.20
N SER A 119 10.12 -17.76 15.48
CA SER A 119 9.66 -16.37 15.60
C SER A 119 8.19 -16.24 15.20
N PHE A 120 7.75 -16.87 14.10
CA PHE A 120 6.35 -16.81 13.69
C PHE A 120 5.41 -17.60 14.58
N ARG A 121 5.86 -18.74 15.13
CA ARG A 121 5.08 -19.50 16.10
C ARG A 121 4.87 -18.71 17.39
N LEU A 122 5.88 -17.99 17.87
CA LEU A 122 5.74 -17.09 19.03
C LEU A 122 4.77 -15.94 18.76
N ILE A 123 4.84 -15.30 17.59
CA ILE A 123 3.92 -14.21 17.22
C ILE A 123 2.48 -14.73 17.18
N PHE A 124 2.25 -15.89 16.55
CA PHE A 124 0.93 -16.51 16.50
C PHE A 124 0.44 -16.94 17.89
N GLU A 125 1.29 -17.52 18.74
CA GLU A 125 0.93 -17.89 20.10
C GLU A 125 0.59 -16.65 20.94
N LEU A 126 1.37 -15.56 20.86
CA LEU A 126 1.10 -14.30 21.58
C LEU A 126 -0.19 -13.59 21.13
N GLU A 127 -0.55 -13.69 19.85
CA GLU A 127 -1.80 -13.10 19.34
C GLU A 127 -3.06 -13.94 19.67
N ASN A 128 -2.89 -15.24 20.00
CA ASN A 128 -4.01 -16.15 20.30
C ASN A 128 -4.07 -16.60 21.78
N THR A 129 -3.05 -16.33 22.59
CA THR A 129 -3.14 -16.37 24.05
C THR A 129 -3.73 -15.06 24.53
N ASP A 130 -5.03 -14.89 24.35
CA ASP A 130 -5.91 -14.10 25.22
C ASP A 130 -7.33 -14.21 24.65
N GLY A 131 -8.18 -14.97 25.34
CA GLY A 131 -9.61 -15.07 25.08
C GLY A 131 -10.37 -13.78 25.42
N SER A 132 -9.89 -12.63 24.95
CA SER A 132 -10.63 -11.37 24.95
C SER A 132 -10.36 -10.61 23.67
N SER A 133 -11.42 -10.41 22.90
CA SER A 133 -11.54 -9.42 21.83
C SER A 133 -10.71 -8.15 22.10
N ASN A 134 -9.68 -7.91 21.30
CA ASN A 134 -9.03 -6.59 21.23
C ASN A 134 -9.15 -6.01 19.81
N PRO A 135 -9.93 -4.93 19.62
CA PRO A 135 -9.97 -4.15 18.39
C PRO A 135 -8.85 -3.10 18.41
N GLY A 136 -8.16 -2.92 17.28
CA GLY A 136 -7.38 -1.71 17.05
C GLY A 136 -5.91 -1.94 16.71
N TRP A 137 -5.61 -1.93 15.41
CA TRP A 137 -4.31 -1.48 14.95
C TRP A 137 -4.19 0.00 15.26
N ASN A 138 -3.53 0.33 16.37
CA ASN A 138 -3.24 1.70 16.77
C ASN A 138 -2.41 2.39 15.68
N SER A 139 -3.08 3.28 14.96
CA SER A 139 -2.49 4.32 14.12
C SER A 139 -1.77 5.35 14.99
N HIS A 140 -0.59 5.03 15.50
CA HIS A 140 0.28 5.99 16.19
C HIS A 140 1.73 5.86 15.75
N VAL A 141 2.01 6.30 14.51
CA VAL A 141 3.26 6.98 14.16
C VAL A 141 2.96 7.97 13.05
N LEU A 142 2.43 9.15 13.38
CA LEU A 142 2.57 10.41 12.63
C LEU A 142 2.06 11.53 13.56
N HIS A 143 2.98 12.16 14.29
CA HIS A 143 2.93 13.54 14.78
C HIS A 143 4.36 14.06 14.79
#